data_AF-A0A6M5Y7D6-F1
#
_entry.id   AF-A0A6M5Y7D6-F1
#
_cell.length_a   1.000
_cell.length_b   1.000
_cell.length_c   1.000
_cell.angle_alpha   90.00
_cell.angle_beta   90.00
_cell.angle_gamma   90.00
#
_symmetry.space_group_name_H-M   'P 1'
#
loop_
_entity.id
_entity.type
_entity.pdbx_description
1 polymer ?
#
loop_
_entity_poly.entity_id
_entity_poly.type
_entity_poly.pdbx_seq_one_letter_code
_entity_poly.pdbx_strand_id
1 'polypeptide(L)'
;MKKLWFCIPVLALLFVAAFSVSCKKDPDIVPGGHMAPEAVGKWMYGSFSMADFWSYDGAYQGKPFELAVVFDFKANGTYEKYFVASTRDYANCRTEAFTYEKGRVDFNEADGSFTTTPTEGTYRGFYSCFPRKNIDRKMNRSELTAQTYYYEVNRGSNGQPNLVVRFEKSGTNVSTFLPTSW
;
A
#
# COMPACT_ATOMS: atom_id res chain seq x y z
N MET A 1 -9.59 55.49 -68.50
CA MET A 1 -10.98 55.27 -68.94
C MET A 1 -11.29 53.77 -68.92
N LYS A 2 -12.50 53.39 -68.45
CA LYS A 2 -13.13 52.03 -68.44
C LYS A 2 -12.56 51.09 -67.35
N LYS A 3 -13.18 50.83 -66.16
CA LYS A 3 -14.52 50.41 -65.68
C LYS A 3 -14.98 48.99 -66.08
N LEU A 4 -15.26 48.19 -65.04
CA LEU A 4 -16.18 47.02 -64.92
C LEU A 4 -15.73 45.69 -65.58
N TRP A 5 -16.00 44.47 -65.11
CA TRP A 5 -16.67 43.87 -63.92
C TRP A 5 -16.56 42.31 -64.06
N PHE A 6 -16.91 41.55 -63.01
CA PHE A 6 -17.09 40.07 -62.95
C PHE A 6 -15.80 39.21 -63.02
N CYS A 7 -15.64 38.06 -62.34
CA CYS A 7 -16.55 37.14 -61.65
C CYS A 7 -15.73 36.32 -60.62
N ILE A 8 -16.29 36.06 -59.44
CA ILE A 8 -15.79 35.07 -58.46
C ILE A 8 -16.30 33.67 -58.86
N PRO A 9 -15.47 32.62 -58.77
CA PRO A 9 -15.86 31.44 -57.99
C PRO A 9 -14.68 30.98 -57.10
N VAL A 10 -14.85 30.96 -55.79
CA VAL A 10 -15.14 29.74 -55.00
C VAL A 10 -14.28 28.54 -55.45
N LEU A 11 -13.11 28.39 -54.83
CA LEU A 11 -12.58 27.06 -54.55
C LEU A 11 -11.88 27.07 -53.19
N ALA A 12 -12.59 26.52 -52.22
CA ALA A 12 -12.13 26.29 -50.87
C ALA A 12 -10.91 25.37 -50.88
N LEU A 13 -9.73 25.93 -50.55
CA LEU A 13 -8.58 25.12 -50.17
C LEU A 13 -8.69 24.85 -48.66
N LEU A 14 -9.15 23.64 -48.39
CA LEU A 14 -9.29 23.00 -47.10
C LEU A 14 -8.08 23.23 -46.20
N PHE A 15 -8.36 23.86 -45.06
CA PHE A 15 -7.63 23.70 -43.81
C PHE A 15 -7.55 22.19 -43.45
N VAL A 16 -6.39 21.57 -43.61
CA VAL A 16 -6.02 20.37 -42.87
C VAL A 16 -5.03 20.80 -41.79
N ALA A 17 -5.58 21.48 -40.79
CA ALA A 17 -4.95 21.61 -39.47
C ALA A 17 -5.78 20.76 -38.51
N ALA A 18 -5.44 19.47 -38.41
CA ALA A 18 -6.10 18.55 -37.51
C ALA A 18 -5.06 17.72 -36.76
N PHE A 19 -4.80 18.18 -35.54
CA PHE A 19 -4.45 17.39 -34.35
C PHE A 19 -3.24 16.46 -34.44
N SER A 20 -2.05 17.06 -34.33
CA SER A 20 -0.98 16.42 -33.56
C SER A 20 -1.45 16.29 -32.11
N VAL A 21 -2.13 15.19 -31.80
CA VAL A 21 -2.36 14.73 -30.42
C VAL A 21 -0.98 14.39 -29.87
N SER A 22 -0.34 15.41 -29.30
CA SER A 22 0.76 15.22 -28.37
C SER A 22 0.14 14.56 -27.14
N CYS A 23 0.07 13.23 -27.15
CA CYS A 23 -0.03 12.45 -25.93
C CYS A 23 1.23 12.76 -25.13
N LYS A 24 1.18 13.86 -24.37
CA LYS A 24 1.94 13.95 -23.15
C LYS A 24 1.46 12.74 -22.35
N LYS A 25 2.32 11.72 -22.26
CA LYS A 25 2.28 10.82 -21.12
C LYS A 25 2.33 11.76 -19.92
N ASP A 26 1.18 12.01 -19.31
CA ASP A 26 1.19 12.51 -17.95
C ASP A 26 2.13 11.54 -17.22
N PRO A 27 3.20 12.02 -16.56
CA PRO A 27 3.83 11.16 -15.59
C PRO A 27 2.68 10.70 -14.71
N ASP A 28 2.57 9.40 -14.48
CA ASP A 28 1.78 8.90 -13.37
C ASP A 28 2.39 9.55 -12.12
N ILE A 29 1.96 10.78 -11.82
CA ILE A 29 2.13 11.43 -10.54
C ILE A 29 1.21 10.56 -9.70
N VAL A 30 1.74 9.43 -9.23
CA VAL A 30 1.19 8.75 -8.08
C VAL A 30 1.22 9.83 -7.02
N PRO A 31 0.07 10.42 -6.64
CA PRO A 31 0.07 11.44 -5.61
C PRO A 31 0.68 10.76 -4.40
N GLY A 32 1.82 11.27 -3.95
CA GLY A 32 2.30 10.89 -2.65
C GLY A 32 3.78 10.95 -2.36
N GLY A 33 4.07 10.76 -1.08
CA GLY A 33 5.40 10.74 -0.48
C GLY A 33 5.63 11.81 0.59
N HIS A 34 4.58 12.51 1.07
CA HIS A 34 4.74 13.37 2.24
C HIS A 34 4.90 12.50 3.49
N MET A 35 5.95 12.74 4.26
CA MET A 35 6.35 11.90 5.38
C MET A 35 6.43 12.73 6.66
N ALA A 36 5.77 12.25 7.71
CA ALA A 36 5.91 12.80 9.06
C ALA A 36 7.25 12.30 9.67
N PRO A 37 8.22 13.18 9.99
CA PRO A 37 9.54 12.75 10.46
C PRO A 37 9.52 11.83 11.69
N GLU A 38 8.57 12.02 12.59
CA GLU A 38 8.40 11.23 13.80
C GLU A 38 7.89 9.80 13.56
N ALA A 39 7.28 9.55 12.40
CA ALA A 39 6.79 8.24 12.02
C ALA A 39 7.80 7.43 11.18
N VAL A 40 8.94 8.03 10.79
CA VAL A 40 9.99 7.33 10.05
C VAL A 40 10.56 6.20 10.92
N GLY A 41 10.51 4.98 10.42
CA GLY A 41 10.98 3.82 11.15
C GLY A 41 10.19 2.55 10.87
N LYS A 42 10.56 1.51 11.62
CA LYS A 42 9.95 0.19 11.56
C LYS A 42 9.08 0.00 12.80
N TRP A 43 7.83 -0.36 12.58
CA TRP A 43 6.79 -0.43 13.60
C TRP A 43 6.10 -1.77 13.52
N MET A 44 6.06 -2.52 14.62
CA MET A 44 5.44 -3.84 14.69
C MET A 44 4.31 -3.88 15.71
N TYR A 45 3.14 -4.31 15.25
CA TYR A 45 2.06 -4.79 16.10
C TYR A 45 2.08 -6.32 16.09
N GLY A 46 1.90 -6.93 17.26
CA GLY A 46 2.02 -8.37 17.42
C GLY A 46 3.47 -8.84 17.47
N SER A 47 3.71 -10.08 17.05
CA SER A 47 5.05 -10.70 17.07
C SER A 47 5.14 -11.70 15.94
N PHE A 48 6.12 -11.51 15.06
CA PHE A 48 6.46 -12.48 14.01
C PHE A 48 7.93 -12.34 13.61
N SER A 49 8.59 -13.46 13.28
CA SER A 49 9.97 -13.47 12.81
C SER A 49 10.04 -13.03 11.35
N MET A 50 10.60 -11.85 11.08
CA MET A 50 10.77 -11.37 9.71
C MET A 50 11.70 -12.27 8.87
N ALA A 51 12.64 -12.97 9.51
CA ALA A 51 13.44 -13.99 8.84
C ALA A 51 12.56 -15.14 8.34
N ASP A 52 11.60 -15.57 9.17
CA ASP A 52 10.67 -16.62 8.81
C ASP A 52 9.71 -16.17 7.71
N PHE A 53 9.46 -14.87 7.56
CA PHE A 53 8.55 -14.36 6.52
C PHE A 53 8.93 -14.93 5.16
N TRP A 54 10.15 -14.70 4.70
CA TRP A 54 10.53 -15.05 3.33
C TRP A 54 10.82 -16.54 3.15
N SER A 55 11.32 -17.22 4.18
CA SER A 55 11.65 -18.65 4.13
C SER A 55 10.49 -19.58 4.50
N TYR A 56 9.32 -19.02 4.85
CA TYR A 56 8.18 -19.82 5.30
C TYR A 56 7.71 -20.83 4.25
N ASP A 57 7.70 -22.11 4.62
CA ASP A 57 7.28 -23.24 3.78
C ASP A 57 6.03 -23.97 4.30
N GLY A 58 5.46 -23.53 5.43
CA GLY A 58 4.32 -24.18 6.09
C GLY A 58 4.69 -25.24 7.14
N ALA A 59 5.98 -25.52 7.38
CA ALA A 59 6.39 -26.56 8.34
C ALA A 59 6.29 -26.09 9.80
N TYR A 60 6.41 -24.78 10.05
CA TYR A 60 6.37 -24.21 11.40
C TYR A 60 5.01 -24.45 12.05
N GLN A 61 5.02 -25.16 13.18
CA GLN A 61 3.78 -25.47 13.90
C GLN A 61 3.28 -24.32 14.78
N GLY A 62 4.19 -23.41 15.17
CA GLY A 62 3.93 -22.10 15.78
C GLY A 62 2.92 -22.01 16.91
N LYS A 63 2.55 -20.77 17.25
CA LYS A 63 1.43 -20.54 18.18
C LYS A 63 0.09 -20.86 17.50
N PRO A 64 -0.96 -21.26 18.24
CA PRO A 64 -2.29 -21.53 17.66
C PRO A 64 -2.93 -20.33 16.97
N PHE A 65 -2.55 -19.12 17.39
CA PHE A 65 -2.97 -17.87 16.79
C PHE A 65 -1.77 -16.93 16.72
N GLU A 66 -1.48 -16.41 15.53
CA GLU A 66 -0.47 -15.39 15.31
C GLU A 66 -1.09 -14.29 14.46
N LEU A 67 -0.94 -13.04 14.89
CA LEU A 67 -1.34 -11.87 14.13
C LEU A 67 -0.21 -10.85 14.29
N ALA A 68 0.36 -10.44 13.17
CA ALA A 68 1.38 -9.39 13.17
C ALA A 68 1.18 -8.46 11.98
N VAL A 69 1.40 -7.18 12.23
CA VAL A 69 1.43 -6.15 11.19
C VAL A 69 2.71 -5.36 11.38
N VAL A 70 3.45 -5.15 10.30
CA VAL A 70 4.66 -4.35 10.31
C VAL A 70 4.53 -3.24 9.29
N PHE A 71 4.84 -2.01 9.70
CA PHE A 71 5.08 -0.90 8.79
C PHE A 71 6.57 -0.55 8.79
N ASP A 72 7.12 -0.27 7.62
CA ASP A 72 8.46 0.28 7.45
C ASP A 72 8.37 1.56 6.63
N PHE A 73 8.26 2.69 7.32
CA PHE A 73 8.13 4.01 6.70
C PHE A 73 9.50 4.62 6.46
N LYS A 74 9.77 4.98 5.21
CA LYS A 74 11.04 5.58 4.78
C LYS A 74 10.91 7.09 4.69
N ALA A 75 12.01 7.80 4.98
CA ALA A 75 12.07 9.26 4.88
C ALA A 75 11.76 9.83 3.49
N ASN A 76 11.88 9.03 2.43
CA ASN A 76 11.56 9.42 1.05
C ASN A 76 10.08 9.22 0.67
N GLY A 77 9.20 8.95 1.64
CA GLY A 77 7.77 8.76 1.42
C GLY A 77 7.38 7.42 0.79
N THR A 78 8.28 6.43 0.85
CA THR A 78 7.95 5.05 0.51
C THR A 78 7.66 4.24 1.76
N TYR A 79 6.89 3.16 1.61
CA TYR A 79 6.63 2.23 2.69
C TYR A 79 6.74 0.78 2.23
N GLU A 80 7.00 -0.09 3.19
CA GLU A 80 6.68 -1.51 3.11
C GLU A 80 5.72 -1.88 4.23
N LYS A 81 4.83 -2.83 3.96
CA LYS A 81 3.92 -3.38 4.95
C LYS A 81 3.92 -4.89 4.86
N TYR A 82 3.99 -5.52 6.02
CA TYR A 82 3.92 -6.96 6.18
C TYR A 82 2.72 -7.28 7.05
N PHE A 83 1.97 -8.30 6.68
CA PHE A 83 0.89 -8.83 7.49
C PHE A 83 1.01 -10.34 7.55
N VAL A 84 0.86 -10.87 8.76
CA VAL A 84 0.83 -12.29 9.04
C VAL A 84 -0.40 -12.58 9.88
N ALA A 85 -1.20 -13.54 9.45
CA ALA A 85 -2.26 -14.13 10.26
C ALA A 85 -2.19 -15.64 10.18
N SER A 86 -2.30 -16.30 11.31
CA SER A 86 -2.34 -17.76 11.43
C SER A 86 -3.40 -18.16 12.44
N THR A 87 -4.16 -19.20 12.10
CA THR A 87 -5.13 -19.84 12.99
C THR A 87 -5.03 -21.35 12.87
N ARG A 88 -5.41 -22.05 13.94
CA ARG A 88 -5.51 -23.51 13.99
C ARG A 88 -6.92 -23.90 14.42
N ASP A 89 -7.54 -24.81 13.69
CA ASP A 89 -8.87 -25.33 14.02
C ASP A 89 -8.83 -26.56 14.97
N TYR A 90 -10.00 -27.04 15.38
CA TYR A 90 -10.15 -28.20 16.27
C TYR A 90 -9.66 -29.52 15.65
N ALA A 91 -9.60 -29.61 14.32
CA ALA A 91 -9.05 -30.75 13.59
C ALA A 91 -7.52 -30.64 13.41
N ASN A 92 -6.88 -29.67 14.07
CA ASN A 92 -5.45 -29.39 13.99
C ASN A 92 -4.98 -28.88 12.62
N CYS A 93 -5.90 -28.40 11.77
CA CYS A 93 -5.59 -27.76 10.50
C CYS A 93 -5.16 -26.32 10.73
N ARG A 94 -3.99 -25.96 10.21
CA ARG A 94 -3.40 -24.62 10.28
C ARG A 94 -3.65 -23.89 8.97
N THR A 95 -4.19 -22.67 9.07
CA THR A 95 -4.42 -21.76 7.94
C THR A 95 -3.64 -20.49 8.18
N GLU A 96 -2.85 -20.09 7.18
CA GLU A 96 -1.94 -18.96 7.32
C GLU A 96 -2.01 -18.07 6.09
N ALA A 97 -1.98 -16.77 6.34
CA ALA A 97 -1.97 -15.74 5.33
C ALA A 97 -0.77 -14.80 5.59
N PHE A 98 0.08 -14.67 4.59
CA PHE A 98 1.20 -13.75 4.56
C PHE A 98 1.00 -12.78 3.41
N THR A 99 0.95 -11.49 3.72
CA THR A 99 0.94 -10.47 2.69
C THR A 99 2.09 -9.50 2.87
N TYR A 100 2.65 -9.11 1.74
CA TYR A 100 3.63 -8.04 1.64
C TYR A 100 3.13 -7.06 0.59
N GLU A 101 3.23 -5.78 0.89
CA GLU A 101 2.99 -4.71 -0.07
C GLU A 101 4.01 -3.60 0.12
N LYS A 102 4.31 -2.88 -0.96
CA LYS A 102 5.12 -1.66 -0.94
C LYS A 102 4.52 -0.61 -1.84
N GLY A 103 4.82 0.65 -1.55
CA GLY A 103 4.33 1.76 -2.34
C GLY A 103 4.70 3.11 -1.76
N ARG A 104 3.78 4.08 -1.91
CA ARG A 104 3.90 5.44 -1.37
C ARG A 104 3.05 5.60 -0.14
N VAL A 105 3.51 6.44 0.78
CA VAL A 105 2.73 6.85 1.96
C VAL A 105 2.64 8.36 2.00
N ASP A 106 1.47 8.85 2.36
CA ASP A 106 1.20 10.27 2.59
C ASP A 106 0.67 10.48 3.99
N PHE A 107 1.44 11.18 4.80
CA PHE A 107 1.00 11.65 6.09
C PHE A 107 0.18 12.93 5.94
N ASN A 108 -0.72 13.16 6.89
CA ASN A 108 -1.44 14.40 7.05
C ASN A 108 -1.45 14.70 8.55
N GLU A 109 -0.45 15.45 9.01
CA GLU A 109 -0.25 15.75 10.43
C GLU A 109 -1.40 16.58 11.01
N ALA A 110 -2.06 17.40 10.18
CA ALA A 110 -3.21 18.21 10.60
C ALA A 110 -4.45 17.35 10.90
N ASP A 111 -4.64 16.25 10.17
CA ASP A 111 -5.73 15.30 10.37
C ASP A 111 -5.35 14.13 11.29
N GLY A 112 -4.06 13.97 11.58
CA GLY A 112 -3.53 12.81 12.28
C GLY A 112 -3.79 11.53 11.50
N SER A 113 -3.58 11.55 10.18
CA SER A 113 -3.83 10.40 9.31
C SER A 113 -2.66 10.11 8.37
N PHE A 114 -2.58 8.90 7.85
CA PHE A 114 -1.70 8.56 6.75
C PHE A 114 -2.40 7.64 5.75
N THR A 115 -2.12 7.81 4.47
CA THR A 115 -2.66 6.98 3.40
C THR A 115 -1.55 6.20 2.72
N THR A 116 -1.69 4.88 2.71
CA THR A 116 -0.81 3.98 1.97
C THR A 116 -1.38 3.74 0.59
N THR A 117 -0.55 3.86 -0.44
CA THR A 117 -0.91 3.61 -1.84
C THR A 117 0.02 2.52 -2.40
N PRO A 118 -0.38 1.24 -2.33
CA PRO A 118 0.46 0.13 -2.77
C PRO A 118 0.63 0.12 -4.30
N THR A 119 1.86 -0.13 -4.75
CA THR A 119 2.20 -0.29 -6.16
C THR A 119 2.55 -1.72 -6.53
N GLU A 120 3.02 -2.50 -5.55
CA GLU A 120 3.37 -3.91 -5.70
C GLU A 120 2.99 -4.67 -4.42
N GLY A 121 2.68 -5.96 -4.55
CA GLY A 121 2.46 -6.83 -3.41
C GLY A 121 2.45 -8.31 -3.76
N THR A 122 2.55 -9.15 -2.74
CA THR A 122 2.53 -10.61 -2.83
C THR A 122 1.60 -11.17 -1.76
N TYR A 123 0.88 -12.24 -2.11
CA TYR A 123 0.00 -12.98 -1.22
C TYR A 123 0.46 -14.44 -1.19
N ARG A 124 0.70 -14.95 0.03
CA ARG A 124 0.94 -16.38 0.27
C ARG A 124 -0.08 -16.94 1.25
N GLY A 125 -0.66 -18.07 0.91
CA GLY A 125 -1.61 -18.81 1.73
C GLY A 125 -1.14 -20.25 1.94
N PHE A 126 -1.12 -20.71 3.19
CA PHE A 126 -0.78 -22.08 3.55
C PHE A 126 -1.95 -22.75 4.27
N TYR A 127 -2.32 -23.95 3.80
CA TYR A 127 -3.43 -24.74 4.33
C TYR A 127 -2.94 -26.15 4.62
N SER A 128 -2.58 -26.45 5.88
CA SER A 128 -1.89 -27.71 6.22
C SER A 128 -2.70 -28.96 5.86
N CYS A 129 -4.02 -28.92 6.00
CA CYS A 129 -4.92 -30.03 5.65
C CYS A 129 -5.31 -30.06 4.17
N PHE A 130 -5.06 -28.99 3.42
CA PHE A 130 -5.35 -28.93 1.99
C PHE A 130 -4.17 -28.32 1.21
N PRO A 131 -2.97 -28.94 1.20
CA PRO A 131 -1.78 -28.32 0.62
C PRO A 131 -1.92 -27.96 -0.88
N ARG A 132 -2.79 -28.67 -1.61
CA ARG A 132 -3.14 -28.37 -3.01
C ARG A 132 -3.84 -27.01 -3.19
N LYS A 133 -4.29 -26.39 -2.10
CA LYS A 133 -4.90 -25.04 -2.06
C LYS A 133 -3.90 -23.97 -1.65
N ASN A 134 -2.64 -24.32 -1.37
CA ASN A 134 -1.61 -23.32 -1.11
C ASN A 134 -1.47 -22.40 -2.31
N ILE A 135 -1.25 -21.13 -2.02
CA ILE A 135 -1.12 -20.07 -3.02
C ILE A 135 0.15 -19.31 -2.71
N ASP A 136 0.93 -19.02 -3.75
CA ASP A 136 2.02 -18.04 -3.72
C ASP A 136 1.98 -17.27 -5.03
N ARG A 137 1.64 -15.98 -4.95
CA ARG A 137 1.49 -15.15 -6.15
C ARG A 137 1.68 -13.67 -5.85
N LYS A 138 1.90 -12.92 -6.93
CA LYS A 138 1.73 -11.48 -6.93
C LYS A 138 0.25 -11.11 -6.72
N MET A 139 0.02 -9.99 -6.05
CA MET A 139 -1.29 -9.39 -5.94
C MET A 139 -1.73 -8.83 -7.30
N ASN A 140 -3.01 -9.00 -7.60
CA ASN A 140 -3.67 -8.40 -8.75
C ASN A 140 -3.86 -6.90 -8.49
N ARG A 141 -4.00 -6.11 -9.57
CA ARG A 141 -4.17 -4.66 -9.45
C ARG A 141 -5.39 -4.26 -8.60
N SER A 142 -6.46 -5.04 -8.64
CA SER A 142 -7.67 -4.82 -7.84
C SER A 142 -7.48 -5.07 -6.34
N GLU A 143 -6.42 -5.78 -5.94
CA GLU A 143 -6.08 -6.04 -4.54
C GLU A 143 -5.18 -4.95 -3.95
N LEU A 144 -4.51 -4.15 -4.81
CA LEU A 144 -3.64 -3.05 -4.42
C LEU A 144 -4.46 -1.77 -4.21
N THR A 145 -5.22 -1.74 -3.12
CA THR A 145 -6.10 -0.62 -2.77
C THR A 145 -5.42 0.36 -1.81
N ALA A 146 -5.66 1.65 -2.03
CA ALA A 146 -5.22 2.65 -1.08
C ALA A 146 -5.96 2.50 0.26
N GLN A 147 -5.24 2.68 1.36
CA GLN A 147 -5.78 2.52 2.71
C GLN A 147 -5.35 3.70 3.58
N THR A 148 -6.33 4.39 4.14
CA THR A 148 -6.13 5.49 5.08
C THR A 148 -6.28 4.98 6.51
N TYR A 149 -5.33 5.39 7.33
CA TYR A 149 -5.24 5.11 8.76
C TYR A 149 -5.20 6.42 9.53
N TYR A 150 -5.55 6.37 10.79
CA TYR A 150 -5.41 7.49 11.72
C TYR A 150 -4.33 7.13 12.73
N TYR A 151 -3.43 8.06 13.02
CA TYR A 151 -2.25 7.77 13.82
C TYR A 151 -1.98 8.85 14.87
N GLU A 152 -1.22 8.43 15.87
CA GLU A 152 -0.51 9.30 16.80
C GLU A 152 0.83 8.64 17.14
N VAL A 153 1.86 9.44 17.34
CA VAL A 153 3.13 8.97 17.90
C VAL A 153 3.18 9.43 19.35
N ASN A 154 3.15 8.48 20.29
CA ASN A 154 3.21 8.77 21.72
C ASN A 154 4.46 8.14 22.35
N ARG A 155 4.85 8.60 23.54
CA ARG A 155 5.92 7.93 24.31
C ARG A 155 5.31 6.88 25.21
N GLY A 156 5.77 5.64 25.07
CA GLY A 156 5.45 4.55 25.97
C GLY A 156 6.04 4.75 27.36
N SER A 157 5.60 3.93 28.32
CA SER A 157 6.14 3.91 29.69
C SER A 157 7.63 3.54 29.76
N ASN A 158 8.16 2.91 28.71
CA ASN A 158 9.58 2.60 28.52
C ASN A 158 10.41 3.77 27.93
N GLY A 159 9.80 4.94 27.71
CA GLY A 159 10.43 6.11 27.11
C GLY A 159 10.63 6.04 25.59
N GLN A 160 10.29 4.92 24.95
CA GLN A 160 10.39 4.74 23.51
C GLN A 160 9.15 5.31 22.82
N PRO A 161 9.26 5.80 21.57
CA PRO A 161 8.09 6.18 20.80
C PRO A 161 7.29 4.93 20.44
N ASN A 162 5.97 5.03 20.44
CA ASN A 162 5.05 4.04 19.89
C ASN A 162 4.21 4.71 18.81
N LEU A 163 3.91 3.96 17.75
CA LEU A 163 2.96 4.38 16.74
C LEU A 163 1.60 3.75 17.07
N VAL A 164 0.62 4.56 17.46
CA VAL A 164 -0.74 4.08 17.71
C VAL A 164 -1.58 4.34 16.47
N VAL A 165 -2.23 3.30 15.96
CA VAL A 165 -2.98 3.34 14.70
C VAL A 165 -4.44 2.95 14.93
N ARG A 166 -5.34 3.67 14.26
CA ARG A 166 -6.78 3.42 14.19
C ARG A 166 -7.21 3.25 12.74
N PHE A 167 -8.19 2.38 12.50
CA PHE A 167 -8.76 2.16 11.16
C PHE A 167 -9.86 3.17 10.81
N GLU A 168 -10.48 3.77 11.82
CA GLU A 168 -11.53 4.77 11.69
C GLU A 168 -11.18 6.01 12.50
N LYS A 169 -11.54 7.20 12.00
CA LYS A 169 -11.19 8.48 12.63
C LYS A 169 -11.67 8.58 14.07
N SER A 170 -12.92 8.17 14.29
CA SER A 170 -13.59 8.16 15.59
C SER A 170 -13.62 6.77 16.24
N GLY A 171 -12.84 5.83 15.73
CA GLY A 171 -12.77 4.47 16.27
C GLY A 171 -12.07 4.45 17.63
N THR A 172 -12.61 3.69 18.58
CA THR A 172 -11.99 3.48 19.91
C THR A 172 -10.97 2.34 19.90
N ASN A 173 -11.06 1.44 18.91
CA ASN A 173 -10.12 0.34 18.74
C ASN A 173 -8.80 0.86 18.18
N VAL A 174 -7.73 0.69 18.94
CA VAL A 174 -6.37 1.11 18.59
C VAL A 174 -5.45 -0.10 18.52
N SER A 175 -4.46 -0.02 17.64
CA SER A 175 -3.32 -0.94 17.59
C SER A 175 -2.06 -0.16 17.92
N THR A 176 -1.34 -0.57 18.96
CA THR A 176 -0.07 0.05 19.36
C THR A 176 1.07 -0.73 18.74
N PHE A 177 1.81 -0.07 17.85
CA PHE A 177 2.99 -0.62 17.20
C PHE A 177 4.24 -0.15 17.94
N LEU A 178 5.11 -1.10 18.26
CA LEU A 178 6.38 -0.85 18.92
C LEU A 178 7.51 -0.72 17.90
N PRO A 179 8.55 0.08 18.18
CA PRO A 179 9.75 0.10 17.35
C PRO A 179 10.35 -1.29 17.22
N THR A 180 10.81 -1.64 16.03
CA THR A 180 11.42 -2.94 15.77
C THR A 180 12.63 -2.81 14.84
N SER A 181 13.42 -3.88 14.75
CA SER A 181 14.55 -4.01 13.83
C SER A 181 14.65 -5.45 13.37
N TRP A 182 15.11 -5.64 12.14
CA TRP A 182 15.49 -6.93 11.58
C TRP A 182 16.62 -6.74 10.58
#